data_AF-A0A9D4B6E7-F1
#
_entry.id   AF-A0A9D4B6E7-F1
#
_cell.length_a   1.000
_cell.length_b   1.000
_cell.length_c   1.000
_cell.angle_alpha   90.00
_cell.angle_beta   90.00
_cell.angle_gamma   90.00
#
_symmetry.space_group_name_H-M   'P 1'
#
loop_
_entity.id
_entity.type
_entity.pdbx_description
1 polymer ?
#
loop_
_entity_poly.entity_id
_entity_poly.type
_entity_poly.pdbx_seq_one_letter_code
_entity_poly.pdbx_strand_id
1 'polypeptide(L)'
;MAESWKCFEAFFALREEIDSFMKIKNKEVLQLTDFTFLCNLAFLTDVTDHLNALNLKLRDRKQVITQKYDSVKSFKVKRTFWEKQLTAGNLVHCSTLNSLGKVEPECLKEYADIISNLHKQFDVLFKDFKAFEPHFQLFFHTICCGN
;
A
#
# COMPACT_ATOMS: atom_id res chain seq x y z
N MET A 1 4.46 -6.15 14.37
CA MET A 1 3.94 -5.49 13.16
C MET A 1 5.03 -5.12 12.13
N ALA A 2 6.24 -4.70 12.52
CA ALA A 2 7.28 -4.27 11.55
C ALA A 2 7.98 -5.40 10.76
N GLU A 3 7.68 -6.68 11.03
CA GLU A 3 8.34 -7.83 10.38
C GLU A 3 7.46 -8.56 9.37
N SER A 4 6.14 -8.41 9.45
CA SER A 4 5.20 -9.17 8.62
C SER A 4 5.21 -8.78 7.15
N TRP A 5 5.57 -7.53 6.82
CA TRP A 5 5.51 -7.03 5.44
C TRP A 5 6.71 -7.48 4.60
N LYS A 6 7.91 -7.53 5.19
CA LYS A 6 9.11 -8.08 4.55
C LYS A 6 8.94 -9.55 4.15
N CYS A 7 8.08 -10.26 4.86
CA CYS A 7 7.76 -11.65 4.56
C CYS A 7 7.10 -11.79 3.18
N PHE A 8 6.18 -10.89 2.80
CA PHE A 8 5.50 -10.97 1.51
C PHE A 8 6.45 -10.69 0.35
N GLU A 9 7.27 -9.65 0.47
CA GLU A 9 8.30 -9.33 -0.53
C GLU A 9 9.29 -10.50 -0.70
N ALA A 10 9.82 -11.04 0.40
CA ALA A 10 10.75 -12.17 0.36
C ALA A 10 10.10 -13.45 -0.18
N PHE A 11 8.87 -13.73 0.23
CA PHE A 11 8.12 -14.90 -0.24
C PHE A 11 7.82 -14.80 -1.73
N PHE A 12 7.39 -13.62 -2.21
CA PHE A 12 7.14 -13.41 -3.64
C PHE A 12 8.43 -13.53 -4.46
N ALA A 13 9.55 -12.99 -3.96
CA ALA A 13 10.84 -13.08 -4.63
C ALA A 13 11.36 -14.52 -4.74
N LEU A 14 11.16 -15.35 -3.69
CA LEU A 14 11.64 -16.72 -3.60
C LEU A 14 10.62 -17.78 -4.05
N ARG A 15 9.48 -17.37 -4.60
CA ARG A 15 8.34 -18.27 -4.85
C ARG A 15 8.68 -19.46 -5.75
N GLU A 16 9.58 -19.27 -6.74
CA GLU A 16 9.98 -20.30 -7.70
C GLU A 16 10.93 -21.32 -7.06
N GLU A 17 11.84 -20.85 -6.21
CA GLU A 17 12.72 -21.69 -5.39
C GLU A 17 11.94 -22.46 -4.32
N ILE A 18 10.95 -21.81 -3.70
CA ILE A 18 10.04 -22.45 -2.74
C ILE A 18 9.24 -23.54 -3.45
N ASP A 19 8.66 -23.27 -4.62
CA ASP A 19 7.92 -24.27 -5.40
C ASP A 19 8.82 -25.47 -5.77
N SER A 20 10.01 -25.19 -6.28
CA SER A 20 11.01 -26.21 -6.62
C SER A 20 11.37 -27.07 -5.40
N PHE A 21 11.62 -26.45 -4.25
CA PHE A 21 11.92 -27.15 -3.01
C PHE A 21 10.76 -28.03 -2.53
N MET A 22 9.53 -27.52 -2.61
CA MET A 22 8.33 -28.24 -2.19
C MET A 22 8.04 -29.46 -3.07
N LYS A 23 8.28 -29.35 -4.39
CA LYS A 23 8.21 -30.49 -5.33
C LYS A 23 9.25 -31.57 -5.02
N ILE A 24 10.49 -31.19 -4.72
CA ILE A 24 11.55 -32.14 -4.29
C ILE A 24 11.13 -32.91 -3.03
N LYS A 25 10.39 -32.26 -2.13
CA LYS A 25 9.87 -32.88 -0.90
C LYS A 25 8.58 -33.69 -1.11
N ASN A 26 8.11 -33.82 -2.35
CA ASN A 26 6.83 -34.43 -2.70
C ASN A 26 5.64 -33.80 -1.95
N LYS A 27 5.71 -32.48 -1.75
CA LYS A 27 4.72 -31.64 -1.05
C LYS A 27 4.28 -30.48 -1.93
N GLU A 28 3.81 -30.78 -3.13
CA GLU A 28 3.42 -29.74 -4.09
C GLU A 28 2.41 -28.75 -3.51
N VAL A 29 2.61 -27.46 -3.80
CA VAL A 29 1.76 -26.36 -3.34
C VAL A 29 1.16 -25.70 -4.57
N LEU A 30 -0.06 -26.12 -4.94
CA LEU A 30 -0.73 -25.70 -6.19
C LEU A 30 -0.84 -24.17 -6.33
N GLN A 31 -0.93 -23.44 -5.21
CA GLN A 31 -0.98 -21.99 -5.18
C GLN A 31 0.24 -21.32 -5.80
N LEU A 32 1.43 -21.95 -5.74
CA LEU A 32 2.65 -21.38 -6.31
C LEU A 32 2.67 -21.45 -7.85
N THR A 33 1.77 -22.21 -8.45
CA THR A 33 1.55 -22.30 -9.90
C THR A 33 0.25 -21.62 -10.36
N ASP A 34 -0.62 -21.22 -9.43
CA ASP A 34 -1.89 -20.58 -9.73
C ASP A 34 -1.70 -19.08 -10.01
N PHE A 35 -1.95 -18.67 -11.24
CA PHE A 35 -1.70 -17.29 -11.67
C PHE A 35 -2.55 -16.25 -10.91
N THR A 36 -3.79 -16.60 -10.58
CA THR A 36 -4.69 -15.72 -9.82
C THR A 36 -4.14 -15.49 -8.40
N PHE A 37 -3.67 -16.54 -7.73
CA PHE A 37 -3.02 -16.45 -6.44
C PHE A 37 -1.75 -15.60 -6.50
N LEU A 38 -0.91 -15.79 -7.53
CA LEU A 38 0.30 -15.00 -7.72
C LEU A 38 -0.02 -13.51 -7.92
N CYS A 39 -1.06 -13.18 -8.69
CA CYS A 39 -1.53 -11.79 -8.82
C CYS A 39 -2.01 -11.22 -7.49
N ASN A 40 -2.80 -11.97 -6.73
CA ASN A 40 -3.29 -11.54 -5.42
C ASN A 40 -2.15 -11.30 -4.43
N LEU A 41 -1.16 -12.19 -4.41
CA LEU A 41 0.03 -12.06 -3.58
C LEU A 41 0.89 -10.86 -3.99
N ALA A 42 1.11 -10.65 -5.29
CA ALA A 42 1.86 -9.52 -5.81
C ALA A 42 1.18 -8.19 -5.45
N PHE A 43 -0.13 -8.11 -5.65
CA PHE A 43 -0.93 -6.95 -5.26
C PHE A 43 -0.86 -6.69 -3.74
N LEU A 44 -1.00 -7.73 -2.92
CA LEU A 44 -0.87 -7.62 -1.47
C LEU A 44 0.50 -7.10 -1.05
N THR A 45 1.56 -7.57 -1.71
CA THR A 45 2.94 -7.11 -1.49
C THR A 45 3.05 -5.61 -1.76
N ASP A 46 2.62 -5.16 -2.94
CA ASP A 46 2.65 -3.73 -3.32
C ASP A 46 1.84 -2.85 -2.35
N VAL A 47 0.62 -3.26 -1.97
CA VAL A 47 -0.22 -2.52 -1.02
C VAL A 47 0.45 -2.41 0.35
N THR A 48 1.05 -3.51 0.81
CA THR A 48 1.70 -3.54 2.12
C THR A 48 2.94 -2.66 2.15
N ASP A 49 3.70 -2.60 1.07
CA ASP A 49 4.86 -1.72 0.94
C ASP A 49 4.48 -0.24 0.99
N HIS A 50 3.41 0.15 0.29
CA HIS A 50 2.87 1.50 0.35
C HIS A 50 2.39 1.90 1.75
N LEU A 51 1.69 0.99 2.43
CA LEU A 51 1.25 1.18 3.81
C LEU A 51 2.43 1.28 4.77
N ASN A 52 3.46 0.48 4.56
CA ASN A 52 4.68 0.53 5.36
C ASN A 52 5.43 1.85 5.15
N ALA A 53 5.55 2.32 3.91
CA ALA A 53 6.17 3.61 3.60
C ALA A 53 5.44 4.78 4.30
N LEU A 54 4.11 4.75 4.33
CA LEU A 54 3.33 5.71 5.12
C LEU A 54 3.61 5.56 6.62
N ASN A 55 3.53 4.35 7.14
CA ASN A 55 3.72 4.08 8.57
C ASN A 55 5.12 4.47 9.05
N LEU A 56 6.16 4.31 8.23
CA LEU A 56 7.51 4.82 8.52
C LEU A 56 7.54 6.35 8.63
N LYS A 57 6.87 7.07 7.71
CA LYS A 57 6.73 8.53 7.80
C LYS A 57 6.02 8.94 9.08
N LEU A 58 4.89 8.30 9.41
CA LEU A 58 4.13 8.64 10.62
C LEU A 58 4.90 8.37 11.92
N ARG A 59 5.80 7.39 11.93
CA ARG A 59 6.64 7.07 13.09
C ARG A 59 7.88 7.96 13.22
N ASP A 60 8.23 8.72 12.19
CA ASP A 60 9.37 9.63 12.28
C ASP A 60 9.15 10.64 13.43
N ARG A 61 10.09 10.64 14.37
CA ARG A 61 10.04 11.51 15.56
C ARG A 61 10.47 12.94 15.24
N LYS A 62 11.08 13.17 14.07
CA LYS A 62 11.47 14.51 13.62
C LYS A 62 10.29 15.33 13.09
N GLN A 63 9.17 14.68 12.79
CA GLN A 63 7.98 15.34 12.25
C GLN A 63 7.04 15.84 13.35
N VAL A 64 6.58 17.07 13.22
CA VAL A 64 5.48 17.60 14.03
C VAL A 64 4.13 17.00 13.59
N ILE A 65 3.11 17.11 14.45
CA ILE A 65 1.79 16.50 14.21
C ILE A 65 1.13 16.97 12.90
N THR A 66 1.35 18.23 12.51
CA THR A 66 0.85 18.80 11.25
C THR A 66 1.47 18.13 10.03
N GLN A 67 2.79 17.95 10.02
CA GLN A 67 3.53 17.25 8.96
C GLN A 67 3.13 15.78 8.84
N LYS A 68 2.87 15.12 9.98
CA LYS A 68 2.33 13.74 9.99
C LYS A 68 0.95 13.70 9.37
N TYR A 69 0.09 14.66 9.70
CA TYR A 69 -1.25 14.76 9.12
C TYR A 69 -1.21 15.04 7.61
N ASP A 70 -0.32 15.92 7.15
CA ASP A 70 -0.10 16.17 5.72
C ASP A 70 0.36 14.91 4.98
N SER A 71 1.17 14.06 5.62
CA SER A 71 1.54 12.75 5.07
C SER A 71 0.34 11.83 4.88
N VAL A 72 -0.62 11.83 5.83
CA VAL A 72 -1.88 11.08 5.71
C VAL A 72 -2.73 11.64 4.56
N LYS A 73 -2.90 12.97 4.47
CA LYS A 73 -3.64 13.61 3.37
C LYS A 73 -3.03 13.29 2.01
N SER A 74 -1.71 13.43 1.87
CA SER A 74 -0.99 13.11 0.65
C SER A 74 -1.17 11.66 0.25
N PHE A 75 -1.12 10.74 1.23
CA PHE A 75 -1.36 9.32 0.97
C PHE A 75 -2.78 9.06 0.45
N LYS A 76 -3.81 9.70 1.03
CA LYS A 76 -5.20 9.59 0.54
C LYS A 76 -5.32 10.01 -0.93
N VAL A 77 -4.69 11.12 -1.31
CA VAL A 77 -4.69 11.60 -2.71
C VAL A 77 -3.96 10.63 -3.64
N LYS A 78 -2.78 10.15 -3.24
CA LYS A 78 -2.02 9.13 -4.00
C LYS A 78 -2.82 7.86 -4.21
N ARG A 79 -3.63 7.46 -3.22
CA ARG A 79 -4.44 6.25 -3.32
C ARG A 79 -5.56 6.38 -4.34
N THR A 80 -6.27 7.51 -4.38
CA THR A 80 -7.28 7.79 -5.43
C THR A 80 -6.63 7.83 -6.82
N PHE A 81 -5.38 8.29 -6.89
CA PHE A 81 -4.62 8.20 -8.13
C PHE A 81 -4.33 6.74 -8.52
N TRP A 82 -3.89 5.89 -7.58
CA TRP A 82 -3.64 4.48 -7.85
C TRP A 82 -4.88 3.70 -8.26
N GLU A 83 -6.02 3.95 -7.62
CA GLU A 83 -7.30 3.39 -8.03
C GLU A 83 -7.59 3.67 -9.51
N LYS A 84 -7.43 4.92 -9.94
CA LYS A 84 -7.59 5.31 -11.35
C LYS A 84 -6.58 4.61 -12.26
N GLN A 85 -5.31 4.52 -11.85
CA GLN A 85 -4.28 3.83 -12.63
C GLN A 85 -4.59 2.34 -12.79
N LEU A 86 -5.01 1.66 -11.71
CA LEU A 86 -5.42 0.25 -11.75
C LEU A 86 -6.60 0.03 -12.70
N THR A 87 -7.64 0.85 -12.60
CA THR A 87 -8.80 0.75 -13.52
C THR A 87 -8.45 1.02 -14.98
N ALA A 88 -7.37 1.78 -15.23
CA ALA A 88 -6.84 2.05 -16.56
C ALA A 88 -5.82 1.00 -17.05
N GLY A 89 -5.54 -0.05 -16.26
CA GLY A 89 -4.53 -1.06 -16.59
C GLY A 89 -3.09 -0.61 -16.39
N ASN A 90 -2.85 0.53 -15.74
CA ASN A 90 -1.49 1.04 -15.50
C ASN A 90 -0.97 0.60 -14.13
N LEU A 91 0.06 -0.25 -14.16
CA LEU A 91 0.67 -0.85 -12.97
C LEU A 91 1.99 -0.19 -12.52
N VAL A 92 2.29 1.03 -12.99
CA VAL A 92 3.56 1.73 -12.67
C VAL A 92 3.82 1.90 -11.16
N HIS A 93 2.78 1.86 -10.33
CA HIS A 93 2.88 1.95 -8.87
C HIS A 93 2.74 0.61 -8.14
N CYS A 94 2.56 -0.47 -8.88
CA CYS A 94 2.44 -1.83 -8.38
C CYS A 94 3.53 -2.67 -9.06
N SER A 95 4.79 -2.44 -8.68
CA SER A 95 5.94 -3.02 -9.36
C SER A 95 5.95 -4.55 -9.29
N THR A 96 5.53 -5.11 -8.16
CA THR A 96 5.46 -6.56 -7.95
C THR A 96 4.40 -7.15 -8.88
N LEU A 97 3.21 -6.55 -8.91
CA LEU A 97 2.13 -6.97 -9.80
C LEU A 97 2.50 -6.79 -11.28
N ASN A 98 3.15 -5.69 -11.63
CA ASN A 98 3.63 -5.42 -12.98
C ASN A 98 4.68 -6.44 -13.47
N SER A 99 5.44 -7.04 -12.54
CA SER A 99 6.44 -8.07 -12.89
C SER A 99 5.81 -9.37 -13.42
N LEU A 100 4.53 -9.63 -13.13
CA LEU A 100 3.81 -10.81 -13.60
C LEU A 100 3.29 -10.69 -15.05
N GLY A 101 3.42 -9.51 -15.67
CA GLY A 101 2.96 -9.27 -17.03
C GLY A 101 1.48 -8.91 -17.11
N LYS A 102 0.71 -9.63 -17.93
CA LYS A 102 -0.71 -9.31 -18.16
C LYS A 102 -1.58 -9.81 -17.02
N VAL A 103 -2.18 -8.88 -16.29
CA VAL A 103 -3.21 -9.15 -15.27
C VAL A 103 -4.59 -8.94 -15.90
N GLU A 104 -5.54 -9.81 -15.58
CA GLU A 104 -6.89 -9.72 -16.12
C GLU A 104 -7.60 -8.43 -15.66
N PRO A 105 -8.33 -7.73 -16.56
CA PRO A 105 -9.04 -6.49 -16.23
C PRO A 105 -10.01 -6.62 -15.06
N GLU A 106 -10.65 -7.78 -14.89
CA GLU A 106 -11.55 -8.10 -13.79
C GLU A 106 -10.82 -8.03 -12.45
N CYS A 107 -9.63 -8.63 -12.33
CA CYS A 107 -8.80 -8.56 -11.13
C CYS A 107 -8.39 -7.13 -10.82
N LEU A 108 -8.07 -6.32 -11.83
CA LEU A 108 -7.68 -4.92 -11.63
C LEU A 108 -8.84 -4.07 -11.07
N LYS A 109 -10.09 -4.36 -11.47
CA LYS A 109 -11.28 -3.73 -10.87
C LYS A 109 -11.46 -4.14 -9.41
N GLU A 110 -11.34 -5.43 -9.10
CA GLU A 110 -11.40 -5.91 -7.72
C GLU A 110 -10.32 -5.29 -6.83
N TYR A 111 -9.10 -5.15 -7.36
CA TYR A 111 -8.00 -4.48 -6.67
C TYR A 111 -8.28 -3.00 -6.45
N ALA A 112 -8.84 -2.30 -7.45
CA ALA A 112 -9.27 -0.93 -7.29
C ALA A 112 -10.36 -0.79 -6.20
N ASP A 113 -11.30 -1.72 -6.11
CA ASP A 113 -12.34 -1.75 -5.07
C ASP A 113 -11.76 -2.00 -3.67
N ILE A 114 -10.79 -2.92 -3.54
CA ILE A 114 -10.07 -3.17 -2.28
C ILE A 114 -9.34 -1.90 -1.85
N ILE A 115 -8.62 -1.26 -2.79
CA ILE A 115 -8.01 0.04 -2.54
C ILE A 115 -9.07 1.03 -2.11
N SER A 116 -10.21 1.15 -2.78
CA SER A 116 -11.31 2.06 -2.41
C SER A 116 -11.82 1.82 -0.99
N ASN A 117 -12.02 0.57 -0.59
CA ASN A 117 -12.49 0.21 0.75
C ASN A 117 -11.47 0.58 1.86
N LEU A 118 -10.18 0.47 1.57
CA LEU A 118 -9.12 0.95 2.48
C LEU A 118 -9.27 2.45 2.78
N HIS A 119 -9.89 3.26 1.91
CA HIS A 119 -10.22 4.66 2.20
C HIS A 119 -11.08 4.82 3.44
N LYS A 120 -12.18 4.05 3.47
CA LYS A 120 -13.21 4.19 4.49
C LYS A 120 -12.61 3.88 5.86
N GLN A 121 -11.71 2.90 5.91
CA GLN A 121 -10.97 2.58 7.13
C GLN A 121 -10.03 3.71 7.54
N PHE A 122 -9.32 4.36 6.61
CA PHE A 122 -8.48 5.52 6.90
C PHE A 122 -9.29 6.72 7.41
N ASP A 123 -10.46 6.99 6.85
CA ASP A 123 -11.35 8.05 7.36
C ASP A 123 -11.75 7.82 8.80
N VAL A 124 -12.07 6.57 9.15
CA VAL A 124 -12.43 6.19 10.51
C VAL A 124 -11.23 6.28 11.45
N LEU A 125 -10.06 5.76 11.05
CA LEU A 125 -8.85 5.74 11.87
C LEU A 125 -8.28 7.13 12.14
N PHE A 126 -8.38 8.05 11.18
CA PHE A 126 -7.84 9.41 11.28
C PHE A 126 -8.92 10.48 11.51
N LYS A 127 -10.11 10.08 11.99
CA LYS A 127 -11.22 11.00 12.26
C LYS A 127 -10.84 12.12 13.23
N ASP A 128 -10.05 11.81 14.27
CA ASP A 128 -9.66 12.77 15.30
C ASP A 128 -8.69 13.80 14.72
N PHE A 129 -7.74 13.36 13.88
CA PHE A 129 -6.86 14.26 13.14
C PHE A 129 -7.62 15.24 12.25
N LYS A 130 -8.73 14.80 11.64
CA LYS A 130 -9.62 15.68 10.88
C LYS A 130 -10.33 16.69 11.78
N ALA A 131 -10.75 16.29 12.98
CA ALA A 131 -11.35 17.22 13.95
C ALA A 131 -10.34 18.29 14.43
N PHE A 132 -9.04 17.96 14.49
CA PHE A 132 -7.98 18.91 14.84
C PHE A 132 -7.50 19.77 13.67
N GLU A 133 -7.95 19.53 12.44
CA GLU A 133 -7.52 20.26 11.24
C GLU A 133 -7.62 21.80 11.36
N PRO A 134 -8.70 22.38 11.93
CA PRO A 134 -8.78 23.83 12.12
C PRO A 134 -7.68 24.39 13.04
N HIS A 135 -7.23 23.60 14.02
CA HIS A 135 -6.17 24.00 14.96
C HIS A 135 -4.78 23.93 14.33
N PHE A 136 -4.60 23.10 13.29
CA PHE A 136 -3.35 23.05 12.54
C PHE A 136 -3.11 24.32 11.73
N GLN A 137 -4.17 25.01 11.28
CA GLN A 137 -4.08 26.28 10.54
C GLN A 137 -3.46 27.41 11.38
N LEU A 138 -3.64 27.38 12.71
CA LEU A 138 -3.07 28.38 13.62
C LEU A 138 -1.53 28.34 13.66
N PHE A 139 -0.92 27.18 13.45
CA PHE A 139 0.54 27.02 13.39
C PHE A 139 1.16 27.55 12.09
N PHE A 140 0.36 27.72 11.03
CA PHE A 140 0.83 28.36 9.80
C PHE A 140 0.82 29.89 9.90
N HIS A 141 -0.02 30.47 10.75
CA HIS A 141 -0.11 31.93 10.92
C HIS A 141 1.06 32.54 11.70
N THR A 142 1.71 31.77 12.59
CA THR A 142 2.83 32.26 13.42
C THR A 142 4.17 32.32 12.68
N ILE A 143 4.27 31.82 11.45
CA ILE A 143 5.52 31.83 10.66
C ILE A 143 5.54 33.01 9.66
N CYS A 144 4.38 33.57 9.29
CA CYS A 144 4.30 34.67 8.31
C CYS A 144 4.27 36.08 8.93
N CYS A 145 4.14 36.21 10.26
CA CYS A 145 4.09 37.51 10.96
C CYS A 145 5.39 37.83 11.74
N GLY A 146 6.53 37.26 11.31
CA GLY A 146 7.85 37.52 11.87
C GLY A 146 8.84 37.94 10.79
N ASN A 147 8.59 39.10 10.16
CA ASN A 147 9.57 39.91 9.44
C ASN A 147 9.11 41.37 9.47
#